data_AF-A0A350X4Y8-F1
#
_entry.id   AF-A0A350X4Y8-F1
#
_cell.length_a   1.000
_cell.length_b   1.000
_cell.length_c   1.000
_cell.angle_alpha   90.00
_cell.angle_beta   90.00
_cell.angle_gamma   90.00
#
_symmetry.space_group_name_H-M   'P 1'
#
loop_
_entity.id
_entity.type
_entity.pdbx_description
1 polymer ?
#
loop_
_entity_poly.entity_id
_entity_poly.type
_entity_poly.pdbx_seq_one_letter_code
_entity_poly.pdbx_strand_id
1 'polypeptide(L)'
;MQLEDYFDFLAPKDIRIKGTRVGIESILYEYIHRKLSPEEIVPKFRTVTLEQVYATILYYLHNKESVGKYFADWLEWSHQQWKNQQMNPDPAIVRLRERIAKYGRDPEVHKALRRQRELAAPGNIKEVVEKHQNDSLSHG
;
A
#
# COMPACT_ATOMS: atom_id res chain seq x y z
N MET A 1 6.66 5.52 -33.14
CA MET A 1 6.12 5.50 -31.77
C MET A 1 7.24 5.90 -30.85
N GLN A 2 7.08 6.99 -30.08
CA GLN A 2 8.05 7.37 -29.06
C GLN A 2 7.65 6.69 -27.74
N LEU A 3 8.61 6.15 -26.99
CA LEU A 3 8.29 5.43 -25.75
C LEU A 3 7.82 6.40 -24.66
N GLU A 4 8.32 7.62 -24.72
CA GLU A 4 7.99 8.73 -23.84
C GLU A 4 6.50 9.07 -23.86
N ASP A 5 5.78 8.77 -24.94
CA ASP A 5 4.34 8.99 -25.06
C ASP A 5 3.51 8.14 -24.08
N TYR A 6 4.09 7.06 -23.53
CA TYR A 6 3.47 6.19 -22.53
C TYR A 6 3.67 6.67 -21.09
N PHE A 7 4.44 7.74 -20.85
CA PHE A 7 4.81 8.18 -19.52
C PHE A 7 4.47 9.66 -19.26
N ASP A 8 4.17 9.95 -17.99
CA ASP A 8 4.10 11.31 -17.46
C ASP A 8 5.33 11.55 -16.57
N PHE A 9 6.21 12.46 -16.99
CA PHE A 9 7.41 12.86 -16.26
C PHE A 9 7.08 14.02 -15.31
N LEU A 10 6.61 13.68 -14.11
CA LEU A 10 6.17 14.68 -13.12
C LEU A 10 7.36 15.38 -12.44
N ALA A 11 8.46 14.65 -12.26
CA ALA A 11 9.71 15.17 -11.71
C ALA A 11 10.89 14.30 -12.19
N PRO A 12 12.16 14.72 -11.99
CA PRO A 12 13.33 13.92 -12.37
C PRO A 12 13.37 12.52 -11.74
N LYS A 13 12.68 12.31 -10.61
CA LYS A 13 12.53 11.02 -9.93
C LYS A 13 11.07 10.60 -9.77
N ASP A 14 10.17 11.09 -10.62
CA ASP A 14 8.77 10.67 -10.62
C ASP A 14 8.28 10.50 -12.06
N ILE A 15 8.30 9.25 -12.52
CA ILE A 15 7.88 8.84 -13.85
C ILE A 15 6.68 7.91 -13.69
N ARG A 16 5.52 8.33 -14.17
CA ARG A 16 4.26 7.59 -14.10
C ARG A 16 3.89 6.99 -15.44
N ILE A 17 3.21 5.85 -15.42
CA ILE A 17 2.54 5.33 -16.61
C ILE A 17 1.34 6.22 -16.90
N LYS A 18 1.28 6.75 -18.12
CA LYS A 18 0.31 7.77 -18.54
C LYS A 18 -1.13 7.33 -18.34
N GLY A 19 -1.94 8.24 -17.79
CA GLY A 19 -3.33 7.96 -17.45
C GLY A 19 -3.52 7.08 -16.21
N THR A 20 -2.45 6.79 -15.47
CA THR A 20 -2.48 6.00 -14.24
C THR A 20 -1.73 6.69 -13.11
N ARG A 21 -1.87 6.18 -11.88
CA ARG A 21 -1.03 6.58 -10.74
C ARG A 21 0.16 5.63 -10.51
N VAL A 22 0.32 4.63 -11.37
CA VAL A 22 1.36 3.61 -11.23
C VAL A 22 2.68 4.19 -11.72
N GLY A 23 3.68 4.22 -10.85
CA GLY A 23 5.04 4.57 -11.24
C GLY A 23 5.74 3.41 -11.96
N ILE A 24 6.66 3.74 -12.86
CA ILE A 24 7.37 2.71 -13.66
C ILE A 24 8.14 1.73 -12.76
N GLU A 25 8.58 2.17 -11.59
CA GLU A 25 9.29 1.36 -10.60
C GLU A 25 8.48 0.17 -10.11
N SER A 26 7.14 0.28 -10.10
CA SER A 26 6.26 -0.83 -9.74
C SER A 26 6.33 -1.96 -10.77
N ILE A 27 6.36 -1.62 -12.06
CA ILE A 27 6.52 -2.60 -13.14
C ILE A 27 7.94 -3.16 -13.16
N LEU A 28 8.95 -2.31 -13.02
CA LEU A 28 10.35 -2.71 -13.02
C LEU A 28 10.68 -3.63 -11.84
N TYR A 29 10.06 -3.43 -10.68
CA TYR A 29 10.24 -4.33 -9.54
C TYR A 29 9.76 -5.74 -9.85
N GLU A 30 8.57 -5.89 -10.44
CA GLU A 30 8.02 -7.20 -10.82
C GLU A 30 8.87 -7.86 -11.91
N TYR A 31 9.32 -7.10 -12.91
CA TYR A 31 10.18 -7.62 -13.97
C TYR A 31 11.59 -8.02 -13.47
N ILE A 32 12.28 -7.11 -12.77
CA ILE A 32 13.69 -7.26 -12.39
C ILE A 32 13.85 -8.21 -11.20
N HIS A 33 13.03 -8.09 -10.16
CA HIS A 33 13.20 -8.86 -8.93
C HIS A 33 12.31 -10.09 -8.84
N ARG A 34 11.08 -10.02 -9.38
CA ARG A 34 10.17 -11.18 -9.39
C ARG A 34 10.31 -12.04 -10.64
N LYS A 35 11.05 -11.58 -11.65
CA LYS A 35 11.36 -12.29 -12.90
C LYS A 35 10.10 -12.71 -13.67
N LEU A 36 9.05 -11.90 -13.56
CA LEU A 36 7.77 -12.15 -14.22
C LEU A 36 7.79 -11.66 -15.66
N SER A 37 7.08 -12.37 -16.53
CA SER A 37 6.81 -11.90 -17.89
C SER A 37 5.83 -10.72 -17.88
N PRO A 38 5.79 -9.90 -18.94
CA PRO A 38 4.79 -8.83 -19.09
C PRO A 38 3.35 -9.30 -18.88
N GLU A 39 2.99 -10.48 -19.39
CA GLU A 39 1.68 -11.11 -19.25
C GLU A 39 1.35 -11.49 -17.81
N GLU A 40 2.35 -11.89 -17.02
CA GLU A 40 2.20 -12.19 -15.60
C GLU A 40 2.13 -10.91 -14.73
N ILE A 41 2.70 -9.81 -15.23
CA ILE A 41 2.70 -8.52 -14.54
C ILE A 41 1.35 -7.82 -14.67
N VAL A 42 0.75 -7.76 -15.87
CA VAL A 42 -0.49 -7.00 -16.14
C VAL A 42 -1.62 -7.30 -15.16
N PRO A 43 -1.95 -8.56 -14.81
CA PRO A 43 -3.05 -8.86 -13.89
C PRO A 43 -2.89 -8.24 -12.49
N LYS A 44 -1.68 -7.85 -12.10
CA LYS A 44 -1.39 -7.19 -10.82
C LYS A 44 -1.80 -5.71 -10.81
N PHE A 45 -2.00 -5.09 -11.97
CA PHE A 45 -2.25 -3.67 -12.11
C PHE A 45 -3.57 -3.40 -12.85
N ARG A 46 -4.64 -3.08 -12.11
CA ARG A 46 -5.99 -2.88 -12.67
C ARG A 46 -6.10 -1.78 -13.73
N THR A 47 -5.20 -0.81 -13.74
CA THR A 47 -5.27 0.38 -14.60
C THR A 47 -4.20 0.40 -15.69
N VAL A 48 -3.32 -0.60 -15.75
CA VAL A 48 -2.18 -0.61 -16.68
C VAL A 48 -2.46 -1.65 -17.78
N THR A 49 -2.20 -1.28 -19.03
CA THR A 49 -2.37 -2.20 -20.17
C THR A 49 -1.11 -3.02 -20.42
N LEU A 50 -1.24 -4.15 -21.12
CA LEU A 50 -0.09 -4.96 -21.53
C LEU A 50 0.91 -4.19 -22.36
N GLU A 51 0.42 -3.35 -23.27
CA GLU A 51 1.23 -2.45 -24.08
C GLU A 51 2.06 -1.49 -23.21
N GLN A 52 1.48 -0.90 -22.16
CA GLN A 52 2.19 -0.03 -21.22
C GLN A 52 3.27 -0.79 -20.42
N VAL A 53 3.01 -2.04 -20.04
CA VAL A 53 4.02 -2.89 -19.38
C VAL A 53 5.20 -3.13 -20.33
N TYR A 54 4.93 -3.52 -21.57
CA TYR A 54 5.95 -3.69 -22.60
C TYR A 54 6.74 -2.41 -22.85
N ALA A 55 6.05 -1.27 -23.00
CA ALA A 55 6.69 0.04 -23.19
C ALA A 55 7.61 0.38 -22.00
N THR A 56 7.18 0.11 -20.77
CA THR A 56 7.99 0.33 -19.56
C THR A 56 9.27 -0.50 -19.55
N ILE A 57 9.16 -1.78 -19.86
CA ILE A 57 10.33 -2.68 -19.90
C ILE A 57 11.26 -2.28 -21.04
N LEU A 58 10.72 -1.96 -22.22
CA LEU A 58 11.52 -1.53 -23.36
C LEU A 58 12.22 -0.19 -23.08
N TYR A 59 11.54 0.77 -22.45
CA TYR A 59 12.11 2.05 -22.03
C TYR A 59 13.28 1.84 -21.05
N TYR A 60 13.12 0.94 -20.08
CA TYR A 60 14.21 0.57 -19.17
C TYR A 60 15.38 -0.09 -19.90
N LEU A 61 15.13 -1.03 -20.82
CA LEU A 61 16.20 -1.70 -21.56
C LEU A 61 16.97 -0.73 -22.46
N HIS A 62 16.29 0.26 -23.04
CA HIS A 62 16.92 1.31 -23.84
C HIS A 62 17.71 2.32 -22.99
N ASN A 63 17.22 2.64 -21.80
CA ASN A 63 17.78 3.65 -20.89
C ASN A 63 18.36 3.02 -19.61
N LYS A 64 19.02 1.87 -19.75
CA LYS A 64 19.33 0.98 -18.62
C LYS A 64 20.16 1.63 -17.52
N GLU A 65 21.10 2.50 -17.88
CA GLU A 65 21.95 3.19 -16.90
C GLU A 65 21.16 4.24 -16.10
N SER A 66 20.46 5.16 -16.79
CA SER A 66 19.73 6.25 -16.16
C SER A 66 18.53 5.74 -15.36
N VAL A 67 17.71 4.87 -15.96
CA VAL A 67 16.54 4.28 -15.32
C VAL A 67 16.94 3.27 -14.25
N GLY A 68 18.05 2.54 -14.44
CA GLY A 68 18.61 1.66 -13.42
C GLY A 68 19.06 2.42 -12.16
N LYS A 69 19.71 3.58 -12.33
CA LYS A 69 20.06 4.47 -11.22
C LYS A 69 18.82 5.01 -10.52
N TYR A 70 17.84 5.50 -11.30
CA TYR A 70 16.55 5.94 -10.77
C TYR A 70 15.87 4.85 -9.91
N PHE A 71 15.83 3.62 -10.42
CA PHE A 71 15.22 2.49 -9.73
C PHE A 71 15.97 2.10 -8.45
N ALA A 72 17.31 2.11 -8.48
CA ALA A 72 18.14 1.85 -7.30
C ALA A 72 17.94 2.92 -6.20
N ASP A 73 17.90 4.20 -6.59
CA ASP A 73 17.60 5.31 -5.67
C ASP A 73 16.23 5.12 -5.01
N TRP A 74 15.21 4.70 -5.79
CA TRP A 74 13.87 4.42 -5.27
C TRP A 74 13.85 3.25 -4.28
N LEU A 75 14.57 2.16 -4.57
CA LEU A 75 14.67 1.01 -3.66
C LEU A 75 15.30 1.40 -2.32
N GLU A 76 16.40 2.14 -2.35
CA GLU A 76 17.09 2.60 -1.14
C GLU A 76 16.19 3.52 -0.32
N TRP A 77 15.55 4.50 -0.97
CA TRP A 77 14.58 5.37 -0.31
C TRP A 77 13.44 4.58 0.31
N SER A 78 12.83 3.64 -0.42
CA SER A 78 11.73 2.79 0.07
C SER A 78 12.13 1.99 1.30
N HIS A 79 13.33 1.40 1.30
CA HIS A 79 13.88 0.67 2.44
C HIS A 79 14.09 1.56 3.66
N GLN A 80 14.64 2.76 3.46
CA GLN A 80 14.81 3.75 4.53
C GLN A 80 13.47 4.20 5.11
N GLN A 81 12.46 4.46 4.25
CA GLN A 81 11.12 4.81 4.71
C GLN A 81 10.49 3.68 5.53
N TRP A 82 10.65 2.42 5.11
CA TRP A 82 10.15 1.28 5.88
C TRP A 82 10.81 1.14 7.24
N LYS A 83 12.14 1.35 7.33
CA LYS A 83 12.85 1.37 8.61
C LYS A 83 12.34 2.50 9.51
N ASN A 84 12.19 3.70 8.96
CA ASN A 84 11.70 4.86 9.71
C ASN A 84 10.28 4.64 10.23
N GLN A 85 9.38 4.07 9.42
CA GLN A 85 8.01 3.74 9.84
C GLN A 85 7.95 2.65 10.92
N GLN A 86 8.89 1.71 10.91
CA GLN A 86 8.99 0.69 11.96
C GLN A 86 9.52 1.27 13.27
N MET A 87 10.52 2.16 13.20
CA MET A 87 11.14 2.80 14.36
C MET A 87 10.27 3.91 14.96
N ASN A 88 9.52 4.63 14.11
CA ASN A 88 8.67 5.75 14.49
C ASN A 88 7.29 5.63 13.83
N PRO A 89 6.47 4.66 14.27
CA PRO A 89 5.13 4.49 13.73
C PRO A 89 4.27 5.72 14.06
N ASP A 90 3.45 6.16 13.10
CA ASP A 90 2.53 7.26 13.31
C ASP A 90 1.63 7.01 14.54
N PRO A 91 1.40 8.00 15.41
CA PRO A 91 0.56 7.82 16.60
C PRO A 91 -0.83 7.26 16.30
N ALA A 92 -1.41 7.53 15.13
CA ALA A 92 -2.67 6.94 14.70
C ALA A 92 -2.57 5.43 14.45
N ILE A 93 -1.44 4.95 13.91
CA ILE A 93 -1.16 3.52 13.72
C ILE A 93 -0.94 2.84 15.07
N VAL A 94 -0.23 3.48 16.01
CA VAL A 94 -0.06 2.98 17.37
C VAL A 94 -1.43 2.81 18.04
N ARG A 95 -2.25 3.87 18.05
CA ARG A 95 -3.62 3.83 18.58
C ARG A 95 -4.49 2.77 17.91
N LEU A 96 -4.35 2.58 16.61
CA LEU A 96 -5.07 1.54 15.87
C LEU A 96 -4.64 0.14 16.32
N ARG A 97 -3.33 -0.11 16.44
CA ARG A 97 -2.78 -1.40 16.89
C ARG A 97 -3.22 -1.72 18.31
N GLU A 98 -3.12 -0.77 19.23
CA GLU A 98 -3.59 -0.91 20.62
C GLU A 98 -5.10 -1.21 20.67
N ARG A 99 -5.90 -0.50 19.87
CA ARG A 99 -7.34 -0.74 19.79
C ARG A 99 -7.65 -2.15 19.28
N ILE A 100 -6.96 -2.60 18.23
CA ILE A 100 -7.15 -3.96 17.69
C ILE A 100 -6.71 -5.01 18.71
N ALA A 101 -5.59 -4.81 19.40
CA ALA A 101 -5.12 -5.74 20.43
C ALA A 101 -6.10 -5.86 21.60
N LYS A 102 -6.76 -4.76 21.97
CA LYS A 102 -7.69 -4.72 23.10
C LYS A 102 -9.10 -5.21 22.78
N TYR A 103 -9.58 -5.01 21.55
CA TYR A 103 -10.98 -5.19 21.19
C TYR A 103 -11.22 -6.12 19.99
N GLY A 104 -10.16 -6.65 19.38
CA GLY A 104 -10.23 -7.38 18.13
C GLY A 104 -10.47 -6.46 16.92
N ARG A 105 -10.73 -7.07 15.77
CA ARG A 105 -11.01 -6.36 14.50
C ARG A 105 -12.51 -6.23 14.19
N ASP A 106 -13.37 -6.55 15.15
CA ASP A 106 -14.81 -6.53 14.94
C ASP A 106 -15.32 -5.09 14.71
N PRO A 107 -15.88 -4.78 13.53
CA PRO A 107 -16.41 -3.47 13.22
C PRO A 107 -17.55 -3.03 14.15
N GLU A 108 -18.37 -3.96 14.64
CA GLU A 108 -19.52 -3.66 15.50
C GLU A 108 -19.06 -3.24 16.89
N VAL A 109 -18.03 -3.90 17.44
CA VAL A 109 -17.38 -3.50 18.69
C VAL A 109 -16.85 -2.06 18.58
N HIS A 110 -16.24 -1.70 17.44
CA HIS A 110 -15.73 -0.33 17.24
C HIS A 110 -16.85 0.72 17.07
N LYS A 111 -17.98 0.38 16.44
CA LYS A 111 -19.15 1.27 16.34
C LYS A 111 -19.78 1.53 17.70
N ALA A 112 -19.93 0.49 18.52
CA ALA A 112 -20.45 0.62 19.89
C ALA A 112 -19.53 1.49 20.75
N LEU A 113 -18.21 1.31 20.67
CA LEU A 113 -17.22 2.13 21.39
C LEU A 113 -17.28 3.62 21.01
N ARG A 114 -17.46 3.97 19.73
CA ARG A 114 -17.60 5.37 19.30
C ARG A 114 -18.87 6.00 19.84
N ARG A 115 -20.02 5.32 19.70
CA ARG A 115 -21.30 5.80 20.23
C ARG A 115 -21.24 6.02 21.75
N GLN A 116 -20.63 5.09 22.48
CA GLN A 116 -20.50 5.21 23.92
C GLN A 116 -19.55 6.36 24.33
N ARG A 117 -18.50 6.63 23.56
CA ARG A 117 -17.58 7.77 23.81
C ARG A 117 -18.24 9.14 23.52
N GLU A 118 -19.24 9.17 22.64
CA GLU A 118 -20.12 10.33 22.41
C GLU A 118 -21.19 10.47 23.51
N LEU A 119 -21.56 9.37 24.19
CA LEU A 119 -22.66 9.31 25.16
C LEU A 119 -22.24 9.26 26.65
N ALA A 120 -20.98 8.95 26.99
CA ALA A 120 -20.59 8.59 28.37
C ALA A 120 -19.47 9.46 29.00
N ALA A 121 -19.63 9.72 30.30
CA ALA A 121 -18.57 10.04 31.25
C ALA A 121 -17.64 8.80 31.49
N PRO A 122 -16.36 8.99 31.82
CA PRO A 122 -15.33 7.94 31.72
C PRO A 122 -15.59 6.76 32.69
N GLY A 123 -15.89 5.57 32.16
CA GLY A 123 -15.94 4.35 32.98
C GLY A 123 -16.33 3.05 32.28
N ASN A 124 -17.30 3.06 31.35
CA ASN A 124 -18.07 1.84 31.06
C ASN A 124 -17.67 1.01 29.81
N ILE A 125 -16.38 1.02 29.46
CA ILE A 125 -15.88 0.45 28.19
C ILE A 125 -15.63 -1.08 28.25
N LYS A 126 -15.42 -1.67 29.44
CA LYS A 126 -15.11 -3.10 29.57
C LYS A 126 -16.34 -4.01 29.37
N GLU A 127 -17.51 -3.61 29.87
CA GLU A 127 -18.75 -4.43 29.83
C GLU A 127 -19.25 -4.72 28.40
N VAL A 128 -19.06 -3.79 27.45
CA VAL A 128 -19.52 -3.94 26.06
C VAL A 128 -18.72 -4.99 25.29
N VAL A 129 -17.42 -5.12 25.60
CA VAL A 129 -16.52 -6.06 24.92
C VAL A 129 -16.83 -7.48 25.33
N GLU A 130 -17.04 -7.71 26.63
CA GLU A 130 -17.44 -9.02 27.17
C GLU A 130 -18.81 -9.45 26.64
N LYS A 131 -19.78 -8.54 26.55
CA LYS A 131 -21.11 -8.86 26.02
C LYS A 131 -21.06 -9.32 24.56
N HIS A 132 -20.33 -8.61 23.70
CA HIS A 132 -20.20 -8.99 22.29
C HIS A 132 -19.35 -10.25 22.06
N GLN A 133 -18.32 -10.49 22.87
CA GLN A 133 -17.55 -11.75 22.80
C GLN A 133 -18.40 -12.96 23.21
N ASN A 134 -19.26 -12.81 24.23
CA ASN A 134 -20.14 -13.88 24.67
C ASN A 134 -21.27 -14.19 23.67
N ASP A 135 -21.87 -13.16 23.05
CA ASP A 135 -22.91 -13.34 22.02
C ASP A 135 -22.35 -14.02 20.75
N SER A 136 -21.08 -13.78 20.43
CA SER A 136 -20.40 -14.40 19.28
C SER A 136 -20.02 -15.87 19.50
N LEU A 137 -19.97 -16.33 20.75
CA LEU A 137 -19.67 -17.73 21.12
C LEU A 137 -20.93 -18.59 21.31
N SER A 138 -22.13 -17.99 21.24
CA SER A 138 -23.42 -18.69 21.42
C SER A 138 -24.04 -19.21 20.12
N HIS A 139 -23.40 -19.04 18.96
CA HIS A 139 -23.81 -19.62 17.67
C HIS A 139 -22.67 -20.50 17.13
N GLY A 140 -22.47 -21.64 17.78
CA GLY A 140 -21.67 -22.77 17.30
C GLY A 140 -22.56 -24.01 17.18
#